data_AF-A0A377APN2-F1
#
_entry.id   AF-A0A377APN2-F1
#
_cell.length_a   1.000
_cell.length_b   1.000
_cell.length_c   1.000
_cell.angle_alpha   90.00
_cell.angle_beta   90.00
_cell.angle_gamma   90.00
#
_symmetry.space_group_name_H-M   'P 1'
#
loop_
_entity.id
_entity.type
_entity.pdbx_description
1 polymer ?
#
loop_
_entity_poly.entity_id
_entity_poly.type
_entity_poly.pdbx_seq_one_letter_code
_entity_poly.pdbx_strand_id
1 'polypeptide(L)'
;MIPAPMVAMNSARLVQRHVNALLLSTFYVTLLAKPIKRKPASIASGFSVKMTGSQNANALKSGWNARFLISNGAGTAGEGTALHGARAEHLRDKTISAITFLQQRWLSVYRDLVTQERESQPQTPYRKRIELEKKRHCGEYLLRDLAARTFLPGYGFPTDVVTFDNFTMEDYIREKSQKSRDKKDREDNVSRYKGLPSRNLGVAIREYAPGAEIILDGRVFRSAGVSLHWHNINADTNEAQRLDCAWRCHKCGTIGYEEGMSSSGMLFCSNSACGEKIIMDNRRQVLQPAGFVTDAHAPVTNNIETMKFVPVVPAWVFVKAEPVPLPNPLMGYMASGADGHVFQQSLGEGGHGYALCLSCGRAESMLNENDAPKSMEAHYPPRPGKADRDSQNHRLICPGSTALMKNVTLGALARTDVFEMVLRKPQNGEYLPDNTEEGRIVAMTLAVALRQALAGVLGISAAELGYSVRPVRLEDGQSVLAVQLYDVISGGAGFASSAPVHIEAILQGMVKQLGCRHCDTACSECLLDSQTRHDHDLLDRKVALAWLGD
;
A
#
# COMPACT_ATOMS: atom_id res chain seq x y z
N MET A 1 17.72 -1.81 -28.77
CA MET A 1 18.67 -1.60 -27.66
C MET A 1 17.82 -1.13 -26.48
N ILE A 2 17.71 -1.90 -25.40
CA ILE A 2 16.94 -1.48 -24.23
C ILE A 2 17.80 -0.43 -23.51
N PRO A 3 17.33 0.82 -23.36
CA PRO A 3 18.09 1.85 -22.67
C PRO A 3 18.36 1.42 -21.22
N ALA A 4 19.52 1.78 -20.68
CA ALA A 4 19.80 1.54 -19.27
C ALA A 4 18.77 2.32 -18.42
N PRO A 5 18.20 1.72 -17.37
CA PRO A 5 17.21 2.39 -16.53
C PRO A 5 17.83 3.64 -15.90
N MET A 6 17.24 4.81 -16.17
CA MET A 6 17.64 6.07 -15.55
C MET A 6 16.92 6.26 -14.21
N VAL A 7 17.67 6.69 -13.19
CA VAL A 7 17.11 7.15 -11.91
C VAL A 7 16.74 8.63 -12.07
N ALA A 8 15.48 8.97 -11.90
CA ALA A 8 15.01 10.34 -12.04
C ALA A 8 15.47 11.20 -10.86
N MET A 9 16.49 12.05 -11.07
CA MET A 9 17.06 12.93 -10.02
C MET A 9 16.25 14.22 -9.78
N ASN A 10 15.05 14.32 -10.38
CA ASN A 10 14.11 15.44 -10.26
C ASN A 10 13.21 15.35 -9.00
N SER A 11 13.23 14.22 -8.27
CA SER A 11 12.44 14.04 -7.05
C SER A 11 13.28 14.28 -5.79
N ALA A 12 13.03 15.39 -5.08
CA ALA A 12 13.72 15.72 -3.83
C ALA A 12 13.62 14.61 -2.77
N ARG A 13 12.50 13.90 -2.74
CA ARG A 13 12.26 12.75 -1.85
C ARG A 13 13.13 11.56 -2.22
N LEU A 14 13.23 11.23 -3.51
CA LEU A 14 14.09 10.15 -3.98
C LEU A 14 15.55 10.44 -3.64
N VAL A 15 16.01 11.66 -3.94
CA VAL A 15 17.36 12.12 -3.61
C VAL A 15 17.61 12.01 -2.11
N GLN A 16 16.66 12.43 -1.26
CA GLN A 16 16.79 12.32 0.20
C GLN A 16 16.95 10.87 0.66
N ARG A 17 16.30 9.89 0.02
CA ARG A 17 16.50 8.46 0.35
C ARG A 17 17.91 7.99 0.00
N HIS A 18 18.47 8.43 -1.12
CA HIS A 18 19.86 8.14 -1.47
C HIS A 18 20.83 8.78 -0.47
N VAL A 19 20.55 10.00 -0.01
CA VAL A 19 21.28 10.65 1.09
C VAL A 19 21.18 9.82 2.38
N ASN A 20 19.98 9.35 2.75
CA ASN A 20 19.79 8.49 3.91
C ASN A 20 20.63 7.21 3.81
N ALA A 21 20.66 6.57 2.63
CA ALA A 21 21.45 5.37 2.38
C ALA A 21 22.96 5.60 2.48
N LEU A 22 23.45 6.71 1.91
CA LEU A 22 24.86 7.12 2.02
C LEU A 22 25.26 7.37 3.47
N LEU A 23 24.42 8.10 4.20
CA LEU A 23 24.64 8.40 5.61
C LEU A 23 24.62 7.12 6.45
N LEU A 24 23.64 6.24 6.25
CA LEU A 24 23.55 4.95 6.94
C LEU A 24 24.78 4.06 6.69
N SER A 25 25.25 4.01 5.44
CA SER A 25 26.47 3.28 5.07
C SER A 25 27.69 3.85 5.81
N THR A 26 27.83 5.18 5.81
CA THR A 26 28.92 5.87 6.51
C THR A 26 28.90 5.60 8.01
N PHE A 27 27.71 5.61 8.62
CA PHE A 27 27.51 5.27 10.02
C PHE A 27 28.00 3.85 10.32
N TYR A 28 27.62 2.85 9.53
CA TYR A 28 28.07 1.47 9.74
C TYR A 28 29.58 1.29 9.53
N VAL A 29 30.15 1.92 8.50
CA VAL A 29 31.60 1.86 8.25
C VAL A 29 32.38 2.49 9.42
N THR A 30 31.94 3.65 9.90
CA THR A 30 32.61 4.37 10.99
C THR A 30 32.42 3.69 12.35
N LEU A 31 31.27 3.06 12.58
CA LEU A 31 30.96 2.39 13.84
C LEU A 31 31.64 1.03 13.98
N LEU A 32 31.95 0.38 12.86
CA LEU A 32 32.49 -0.98 12.80
C LEU A 32 33.97 -0.97 12.37
N ALA A 33 34.82 -0.13 12.98
CA ALA A 33 36.24 0.09 12.65
C ALA A 33 37.17 -1.18 12.60
N LYS A 34 36.62 -2.40 12.68
CA LYS A 34 37.27 -3.66 12.31
C LYS A 34 36.34 -4.49 11.41
N PRO A 35 36.87 -5.24 10.41
CA PRO A 35 36.05 -6.04 9.52
C PRO A 35 35.38 -7.17 10.31
N ILE A 36 34.10 -7.01 10.66
CA ILE A 36 33.31 -8.10 11.22
C ILE A 36 32.71 -8.90 10.07
N LYS A 37 32.92 -10.22 10.12
CA LYS A 37 32.24 -11.24 9.29
C LYS A 37 30.69 -11.26 9.41
N ARG A 38 30.05 -10.28 10.06
CA ARG A 38 28.60 -10.24 10.34
C ARG A 38 28.06 -8.82 10.24
N LYS A 39 27.47 -8.50 9.08
CA LYS A 39 26.55 -7.38 8.89
C LYS A 39 25.37 -7.52 9.88
N PRO A 40 24.80 -6.44 10.43
CA PRO A 40 23.56 -6.54 11.21
C PRO A 40 22.46 -7.10 10.31
N ALA A 41 22.17 -8.39 10.46
CA ALA A 41 21.17 -9.07 9.65
C ALA A 41 19.77 -8.66 10.08
N SER A 42 19.55 -8.38 11.37
CA SER A 42 18.21 -8.11 11.91
C SER A 42 18.01 -6.69 12.47
N ILE A 43 16.77 -6.20 12.48
CA ILE A 43 16.39 -4.90 13.05
C ILE A 43 16.82 -4.78 14.51
N ALA A 44 16.63 -5.82 15.32
CA ALA A 44 17.01 -5.79 16.74
C ALA A 44 18.51 -5.52 16.92
N SER A 45 19.36 -6.11 16.06
CA SER A 45 20.80 -5.83 16.07
C SER A 45 21.12 -4.42 15.55
N GLY A 46 20.38 -3.94 14.54
CA GLY A 46 20.52 -2.60 13.97
C GLY A 46 20.14 -1.48 14.95
N PHE A 47 19.11 -1.70 15.76
CA PHE A 47 18.68 -0.81 16.83
C PHE A 47 19.31 -1.13 18.19
N SER A 48 20.37 -1.95 18.21
CA SER A 48 21.17 -2.36 19.39
C SER A 48 20.36 -2.82 20.60
N VAL A 49 19.26 -3.53 20.37
CA VAL A 49 18.47 -4.17 21.44
C VAL A 49 19.09 -5.52 21.75
N LYS A 50 19.65 -5.68 22.96
CA LYS A 50 20.03 -7.00 23.47
C LYS A 50 18.75 -7.82 23.65
N MET A 51 18.70 -9.00 23.02
CA MET A 51 17.59 -9.97 23.15
C MET A 51 17.39 -10.48 24.59
N THR A 52 18.34 -10.19 25.48
CA THR A 52 18.21 -10.33 26.93
C THR A 52 17.82 -8.97 27.48
N GLY A 53 16.53 -8.78 27.80
CA GLY A 53 15.96 -7.47 28.10
C GLY A 53 16.75 -6.66 29.14
N SER A 54 17.44 -5.60 28.70
CA SER A 54 17.58 -4.33 29.43
C SER A 54 18.23 -3.22 28.57
N GLN A 55 17.62 -2.03 28.66
CA GLN A 55 18.23 -0.69 28.84
C GLN A 55 19.17 0.01 27.82
N ASN A 56 19.24 -0.34 26.54
CA ASN A 56 20.14 0.40 25.61
C ASN A 56 19.48 1.34 24.57
N ALA A 57 18.27 1.84 24.79
CA ALA A 57 17.63 2.77 23.84
C ALA A 57 18.28 4.17 23.82
N ASN A 58 18.79 4.67 24.95
CA ASN A 58 19.37 6.03 25.05
C ASN A 58 20.77 6.15 24.42
N ALA A 59 21.50 5.05 24.26
CA ALA A 59 22.81 5.04 23.62
C ALA A 59 22.73 5.23 22.08
N LEU A 60 21.57 4.98 21.46
CA LEU A 60 21.39 5.19 20.03
C LEU A 60 21.22 6.66 19.67
N LYS A 61 20.37 7.43 20.35
CA LYS A 61 20.18 8.86 20.03
C LYS A 61 21.51 9.63 20.04
N SER A 62 22.36 9.37 21.04
CA SER A 62 23.70 9.96 21.14
C SER A 62 24.67 9.41 20.08
N GLY A 63 24.58 8.12 19.73
CA GLY A 63 25.43 7.48 18.72
C GLY A 63 25.14 7.93 17.28
N TRP A 64 23.88 8.18 16.93
CA TRP A 64 23.50 8.74 15.62
C TRP A 64 23.97 10.21 15.55
N ASN A 65 23.57 11.05 16.50
CA ASN A 65 23.93 12.47 16.52
C ASN A 65 25.45 12.73 16.49
N ALA A 66 26.25 11.97 17.25
CA ALA A 66 27.69 12.17 17.31
C ALA A 66 28.45 11.76 16.03
N ARG A 67 27.89 10.87 15.20
CA ARG A 67 28.63 10.22 14.09
C ARG A 67 28.17 10.62 12.69
N PHE A 68 26.94 11.09 12.50
CA PHE A 68 26.56 11.78 11.25
C PHE A 68 27.26 13.14 11.08
N LEU A 69 27.85 13.67 12.17
CA LEU A 69 28.65 14.89 12.11
C LEU A 69 29.89 14.76 11.21
N ILE A 70 30.39 13.54 10.98
CA ILE A 70 31.68 13.27 10.30
C ILE A 70 31.54 13.14 8.76
N SER A 71 30.32 13.00 8.21
CA SER A 71 30.13 12.73 6.79
C SER A 71 30.03 14.02 5.94
N ASN A 72 31.12 14.40 5.27
CA ASN A 72 31.15 15.51 4.30
C ASN A 72 30.38 15.21 2.98
N GLY A 73 29.97 13.97 2.73
CA GLY A 73 29.35 13.54 1.46
C GLY A 73 27.85 13.89 1.26
N ALA A 74 27.17 14.43 2.28
CA ALA A 74 25.75 14.78 2.14
C ALA A 74 25.53 16.03 1.26
N GLY A 75 26.48 16.97 1.23
CA GLY A 75 26.41 18.16 0.38
C GLY A 75 26.59 17.82 -1.10
N THR A 76 27.58 16.99 -1.43
CA THR A 76 27.88 16.56 -2.80
C THR A 76 26.77 15.68 -3.40
N ALA A 77 26.07 14.89 -2.59
CA ALA A 77 24.96 14.05 -3.05
C ALA A 77 23.72 14.85 -3.51
N GLY A 78 23.60 16.12 -3.12
CA GLY A 78 22.51 17.01 -3.57
C GLY A 78 22.84 17.78 -4.86
N GLU A 79 24.11 17.88 -5.26
CA GLU A 79 24.52 18.68 -6.41
C GLU A 79 24.02 18.09 -7.73
N GLY A 80 23.45 18.93 -8.61
CA GLY A 80 22.87 18.47 -9.88
C GLY A 80 21.55 17.68 -9.74
N THR A 81 20.90 17.73 -8.58
CA THR A 81 19.64 17.03 -8.29
C THR A 81 18.56 17.99 -7.82
N ALA A 82 17.35 17.48 -7.55
CA ALA A 82 16.27 18.24 -6.94
C ALA A 82 16.55 18.78 -5.52
N LEU A 83 17.63 18.34 -4.86
CA LEU A 83 18.10 18.91 -3.59
C LEU A 83 19.32 19.84 -3.77
N HIS A 84 19.58 20.30 -4.99
CA HIS A 84 20.65 21.26 -5.24
C HIS A 84 20.46 22.53 -4.40
N GLY A 85 21.54 22.98 -3.75
CA GLY A 85 21.51 24.12 -2.83
C GLY A 85 21.02 23.80 -1.40
N ALA A 86 20.59 22.58 -1.10
CA ALA A 86 20.23 22.20 0.27
C ALA A 86 21.48 22.13 1.18
N ARG A 87 21.41 22.72 2.37
CA ARG A 87 22.49 22.65 3.36
C ARG A 87 22.68 21.22 3.86
N ALA A 88 23.92 20.74 3.92
CA ALA A 88 24.25 19.39 4.41
C ALA A 88 23.73 19.11 5.84
N GLU A 89 23.69 20.13 6.70
CA GLU A 89 23.07 20.06 8.04
C GLU A 89 21.59 19.67 7.96
N HIS A 90 20.82 20.35 7.12
CA HIS A 90 19.39 20.09 6.96
C HIS A 90 19.10 18.66 6.44
N LEU A 91 19.90 18.18 5.48
CA LEU A 91 19.78 16.82 4.96
C LEU A 91 20.08 15.75 6.03
N ARG A 92 21.06 16.02 6.91
CA ARG A 92 21.38 15.15 8.05
C ARG A 92 20.27 15.16 9.09
N ASP A 93 19.75 16.33 9.45
CA ASP A 93 18.67 16.46 10.44
C ASP A 93 17.41 15.72 10.00
N LYS A 94 17.06 15.80 8.70
CA LYS A 94 15.98 15.02 8.10
C LYS A 94 16.22 13.52 8.23
N THR A 95 17.45 13.06 7.95
CA THR A 95 17.83 11.65 8.07
C THR A 95 17.71 11.16 9.52
N ILE A 96 18.26 11.91 10.48
CA ILE A 96 18.24 11.61 11.91
C ILE A 96 16.80 11.59 12.44
N SER A 97 15.98 12.56 12.03
CA SER A 97 14.58 12.61 12.44
C SER A 97 13.81 11.39 11.93
N ALA A 98 13.98 11.06 10.64
CA ALA A 98 13.28 9.94 10.01
C ALA A 98 13.65 8.60 10.66
N ILE A 99 14.94 8.31 10.86
CA ILE A 99 15.34 7.04 11.50
C ILE A 99 14.98 6.97 12.98
N THR A 100 15.05 8.09 13.71
CA THR A 100 14.65 8.14 15.13
C THR A 100 13.17 7.80 15.28
N PHE A 101 12.34 8.36 14.40
CA PHE A 101 10.91 8.04 14.34
C PHE A 101 10.67 6.54 14.09
N LEU A 102 11.37 5.96 13.10
CA LEU A 102 11.26 4.52 12.81
C LEU A 102 11.71 3.65 13.98
N GLN A 103 12.79 4.02 14.66
CA GLN A 103 13.28 3.32 15.83
C GLN A 103 12.28 3.38 16.99
N GLN A 104 11.71 4.56 17.28
CA GLN A 104 10.73 4.73 18.35
C GLN A 104 9.48 3.89 18.10
N ARG A 105 8.99 3.88 16.86
CA ARG A 105 7.86 3.04 16.42
C ARG A 105 8.17 1.54 16.55
N TRP A 106 9.37 1.10 16.20
CA TRP A 106 9.75 -0.31 16.37
C TRP A 106 9.85 -0.70 17.86
N LEU A 107 10.44 0.18 18.68
CA LEU A 107 10.62 -0.04 20.12
C LEU A 107 9.28 -0.11 20.87
N SER A 108 8.30 0.71 20.46
CA SER A 108 6.99 0.71 21.09
C SER A 108 6.27 -0.63 20.84
N VAL A 109 6.28 -1.16 19.61
CA VAL A 109 5.77 -2.52 19.31
C VAL A 109 6.50 -3.59 20.12
N TYR A 110 7.83 -3.50 20.21
CA TYR A 110 8.63 -4.49 20.95
C TYR A 110 8.28 -4.51 22.44
N ARG A 111 8.18 -3.34 23.09
CA ARG A 111 7.85 -3.24 24.51
C ARG A 111 6.51 -3.90 24.82
N ASP A 112 5.54 -3.70 23.95
CA ASP A 112 4.21 -4.26 24.14
C ASP A 112 4.15 -5.76 23.97
N LEU A 113 4.87 -6.30 22.98
CA LEU A 113 5.02 -7.74 22.85
C LEU A 113 5.67 -8.34 24.10
N VAL A 114 6.66 -7.66 24.70
CA VAL A 114 7.29 -8.08 25.95
C VAL A 114 6.32 -8.01 27.14
N THR A 115 5.51 -6.95 27.24
CA THR A 115 4.48 -6.82 28.28
C THR A 115 3.42 -7.90 28.16
N GLN A 116 2.85 -8.08 26.96
CA GLN A 116 1.84 -9.10 26.67
C GLN A 116 2.38 -10.52 26.93
N GLU A 117 3.63 -10.78 26.56
CA GLU A 117 4.30 -12.02 26.87
C GLU A 117 4.35 -12.21 28.40
N ARG A 118 4.91 -11.26 29.15
CA ARG A 118 5.03 -11.33 30.61
C ARG A 118 3.69 -11.58 31.32
N GLU A 119 2.61 -10.98 30.84
CA GLU A 119 1.28 -11.10 31.43
C GLU A 119 0.50 -12.35 30.98
N SER A 120 0.99 -13.07 29.97
CA SER A 120 0.33 -14.25 29.43
C SER A 120 0.72 -15.52 30.18
N GLN A 121 -0.25 -16.43 30.35
CA GLN A 121 0.01 -17.73 30.96
C GLN A 121 0.88 -18.61 30.05
N PRO A 122 1.90 -19.32 30.60
CA PRO A 122 2.74 -20.23 29.84
C PRO A 122 1.95 -21.33 29.13
N GLN A 123 2.48 -21.83 28.02
CA GLN A 123 1.90 -22.96 27.27
C GLN A 123 0.46 -22.74 26.77
N THR A 124 0.03 -21.50 26.62
CA THR A 124 -1.24 -21.15 25.97
C THR A 124 -1.04 -20.82 24.48
N PRO A 125 -2.07 -20.98 23.63
CA PRO A 125 -2.01 -20.51 22.24
C PRO A 125 -1.71 -19.01 22.14
N TYR A 126 -2.30 -18.20 23.04
CA TYR A 126 -2.04 -16.77 23.14
C TYR A 126 -0.56 -16.47 23.38
N ARG A 127 0.05 -17.08 24.42
CA ARG A 127 1.50 -16.94 24.71
C ARG A 127 2.35 -17.30 23.50
N LYS A 128 2.04 -18.42 22.85
CA LYS A 128 2.80 -18.89 21.68
C LYS A 128 2.70 -17.92 20.51
N ARG A 129 1.53 -17.35 20.23
CA ARG A 129 1.36 -16.31 19.20
C ARG A 129 2.26 -15.11 19.49
N ILE A 130 2.26 -14.61 20.73
CA ILE A 130 3.10 -13.47 21.13
C ILE A 130 4.59 -13.80 21.00
N GLU A 131 5.02 -15.00 21.40
CA GLU A 131 6.41 -15.45 21.23
C GLU A 131 6.84 -15.46 19.74
N LEU A 132 5.96 -15.92 18.85
CA LEU A 132 6.18 -15.91 17.40
C LEU A 132 6.22 -14.48 16.84
N GLU A 133 5.28 -13.62 17.24
CA GLU A 133 5.28 -12.19 16.85
C GLU A 133 6.55 -11.48 17.32
N LYS A 134 6.95 -11.63 18.58
CA LYS A 134 8.18 -11.05 19.14
C LYS A 134 9.41 -11.56 18.40
N LYS A 135 9.51 -12.87 18.18
CA LYS A 135 10.63 -13.47 17.45
C LYS A 135 10.74 -12.91 16.02
N ARG A 136 9.60 -12.74 15.33
CA ARG A 136 9.53 -12.15 13.99
C ARG A 136 9.94 -10.67 14.01
N HIS A 137 9.31 -9.86 14.86
CA HIS A 137 9.58 -8.43 15.01
C HIS A 137 11.06 -8.11 15.24
N CYS A 138 11.76 -8.97 15.99
CA CYS A 138 13.19 -8.85 16.23
C CYS A 138 14.10 -9.48 15.16
N GLY A 139 13.59 -10.46 14.41
CA GLY A 139 14.31 -11.21 13.39
C GLY A 139 14.23 -10.62 11.98
N GLU A 140 13.34 -9.65 11.74
CA GLU A 140 13.20 -8.98 10.44
C GLU A 140 14.50 -8.33 9.97
N TYR A 141 14.74 -8.32 8.65
CA TYR A 141 15.95 -7.74 8.06
C TYR A 141 15.91 -6.21 8.09
N LEU A 142 16.95 -5.57 8.64
CA LEU A 142 16.96 -4.10 8.84
C LEU A 142 16.80 -3.33 7.51
N LEU A 143 17.62 -3.64 6.51
CA LEU A 143 17.59 -2.92 5.24
C LEU A 143 16.24 -3.10 4.52
N ARG A 144 15.63 -4.28 4.66
CA ARG A 144 14.30 -4.57 4.11
C ARG A 144 13.23 -3.72 4.79
N ASP A 145 13.25 -3.62 6.13
CA ASP A 145 12.28 -2.80 6.86
C ASP A 145 12.46 -1.30 6.59
N LEU A 146 13.70 -0.81 6.50
CA LEU A 146 13.97 0.58 6.15
C LEU A 146 13.56 0.94 4.72
N ALA A 147 13.77 0.03 3.75
CA ALA A 147 13.26 0.21 2.39
C ALA A 147 11.73 0.19 2.36
N ALA A 148 11.10 -0.78 3.05
CA ALA A 148 9.65 -0.92 3.11
C ALA A 148 8.96 0.33 3.70
N ARG A 149 9.64 1.04 4.60
CA ARG A 149 9.15 2.30 5.21
C ARG A 149 9.60 3.55 4.48
N THR A 150 10.08 3.41 3.25
CA THR A 150 10.53 4.52 2.38
C THR A 150 11.70 5.35 2.91
N PHE A 151 12.47 4.84 3.88
CA PHE A 151 13.67 5.48 4.39
C PHE A 151 14.86 5.30 3.45
N LEU A 152 15.00 4.11 2.87
CA LEU A 152 15.99 3.79 1.84
C LEU A 152 15.36 3.82 0.44
N PRO A 153 16.17 3.94 -0.64
CA PRO A 153 15.69 3.72 -1.99
C PRO A 153 15.10 2.31 -2.10
N GLY A 154 13.86 2.22 -2.56
CA GLY A 154 13.08 0.98 -2.60
C GLY A 154 13.10 0.27 -3.95
N TYR A 155 13.99 0.61 -4.89
CA TYR A 155 14.01 -0.05 -6.21
C TYR A 155 14.12 -1.57 -6.04
N GLY A 156 13.10 -2.30 -6.50
CA GLY A 156 13.00 -3.76 -6.34
C GLY A 156 12.54 -4.27 -4.96
N PHE A 157 12.20 -3.39 -4.02
CA PHE A 157 11.64 -3.73 -2.71
C PHE A 157 10.25 -3.11 -2.53
N PRO A 158 9.22 -3.89 -2.13
CA PRO A 158 7.90 -3.34 -1.89
C PRO A 158 7.95 -2.36 -0.70
N THR A 159 7.35 -1.19 -0.86
CA THR A 159 7.08 -0.21 0.19
C THR A 159 5.70 -0.45 0.81
N ASP A 160 5.41 0.15 1.97
CA ASP A 160 4.15 0.00 2.72
C ASP A 160 3.72 -1.47 2.90
N VAL A 161 4.67 -2.30 3.33
CA VAL A 161 4.45 -3.74 3.42
C VAL A 161 3.58 -4.09 4.62
N VAL A 162 2.52 -4.84 4.37
CA VAL A 162 1.70 -5.47 5.39
C VAL A 162 1.76 -6.99 5.29
N THR A 163 1.39 -7.64 6.38
CA THR A 163 1.49 -9.10 6.51
C THR A 163 0.13 -9.74 6.64
N PHE A 164 0.04 -11.01 6.24
CA PHE A 164 -1.08 -11.89 6.51
C PHE A 164 -0.70 -12.85 7.63
N ASP A 165 -1.30 -12.72 8.81
CA ASP A 165 -1.08 -13.63 9.93
C ASP A 165 -1.84 -14.94 9.72
N ASN A 166 -1.09 -16.00 9.43
CA ASN A 166 -1.59 -17.34 9.13
C ASN A 166 -1.51 -18.28 10.35
N PHE A 167 -1.49 -17.74 11.57
CA PHE A 167 -1.48 -18.56 12.79
C PHE A 167 -2.73 -19.44 12.88
N THR A 168 -2.55 -20.75 13.10
CA THR A 168 -3.65 -21.71 13.29
C THR A 168 -3.47 -22.55 14.55
N MET A 169 -4.59 -22.96 15.13
CA MET A 169 -4.62 -23.89 16.26
C MET A 169 -4.12 -25.27 15.88
N GLU A 170 -4.33 -25.70 14.64
CA GLU A 170 -3.81 -26.96 14.11
C GLU A 170 -2.27 -26.97 14.19
N ASP A 171 -1.62 -25.92 13.68
CA ASP A 171 -0.15 -25.79 13.73
C ASP A 171 0.36 -25.74 15.18
N TYR A 172 -0.34 -25.02 16.06
CA TYR A 172 -0.01 -24.96 17.49
C TYR A 172 -0.09 -26.33 18.18
N ILE A 173 -1.16 -27.09 17.97
CA ILE A 173 -1.37 -28.43 18.55
C ILE A 173 -0.33 -29.40 18.01
N ARG A 174 -0.06 -29.36 16.70
CA ARG A 174 0.95 -30.20 16.04
C ARG A 174 2.34 -29.96 16.64
N GLU A 175 2.77 -28.71 16.80
CA GLU A 175 4.06 -28.40 17.43
C GLU A 175 4.17 -28.91 18.87
N LYS A 176 3.09 -28.78 19.66
CA LYS A 176 3.04 -29.28 21.05
C LYS A 176 3.20 -30.80 21.09
N SER A 177 2.56 -31.52 20.17
CA SER A 177 2.68 -32.98 20.07
C SER A 177 4.07 -33.43 19.59
N GLN A 178 4.71 -32.69 18.68
CA GLN A 178 6.02 -33.05 18.12
C GLN A 178 7.18 -32.81 19.09
N LYS A 179 7.09 -31.82 20.00
CA LYS A 179 8.09 -31.65 21.08
C LYS A 179 8.22 -32.86 22.01
N SER A 180 7.26 -33.78 22.04
CA SER A 180 7.34 -35.03 22.81
C SER A 180 7.99 -36.21 22.06
N ARG A 181 8.31 -36.06 20.78
CA ARG A 181 8.99 -37.09 19.98
C ARG A 181 10.36 -36.56 19.54
N ASP A 182 11.39 -36.86 20.30
CA ASP A 182 12.77 -36.67 19.88
C ASP A 182 13.01 -37.39 18.55
N LYS A 183 13.12 -36.63 17.46
CA LYS A 183 13.81 -37.09 16.25
C LYS A 183 14.26 -35.91 15.41
N LYS A 184 15.55 -35.95 15.07
CA LYS A 184 16.21 -35.21 13.97
C LYS A 184 15.23 -35.03 12.80
N ASP A 185 14.66 -33.84 12.69
CA ASP A 185 13.83 -33.50 11.55
C ASP A 185 14.76 -33.10 10.40
N ARG A 186 14.51 -33.66 9.21
CA ARG A 186 15.20 -33.31 7.97
C ARG A 186 15.01 -31.82 7.70
N GLU A 187 16.08 -31.14 7.26
CA GLU A 187 16.06 -29.72 6.86
C GLU A 187 15.03 -29.42 5.74
N ASP A 188 14.50 -30.46 5.08
CA ASP A 188 13.52 -30.39 3.99
C ASP A 188 12.07 -30.15 4.44
N ASN A 189 11.78 -30.02 5.75
CA ASN A 189 10.46 -29.56 6.22
C ASN A 189 10.36 -28.03 6.11
N VAL A 190 10.29 -27.58 4.85
CA VAL A 190 10.24 -26.20 4.34
C VAL A 190 9.14 -25.32 5.00
N SER A 191 8.19 -25.93 5.71
CA SER A 191 7.05 -25.27 6.37
C SER A 191 7.37 -24.56 7.70
N ARG A 192 8.52 -24.82 8.33
CA ARG A 192 8.75 -24.41 9.74
C ARG A 192 9.52 -23.10 9.95
N TYR A 193 9.98 -22.42 8.89
CA TYR A 193 10.80 -21.22 9.06
C TYR A 193 10.67 -20.19 7.93
N LYS A 194 9.44 -19.93 7.45
CA LYS A 194 9.19 -18.83 6.51
C LYS A 194 8.41 -17.71 7.20
N GLY A 195 8.83 -16.48 6.95
CA GLY A 195 8.16 -15.28 7.48
C GLY A 195 6.70 -15.21 7.02
N LEU A 196 5.92 -14.29 7.60
CA LEU A 196 4.55 -14.08 7.14
C LEU A 196 4.53 -13.68 5.66
N PRO A 197 3.55 -14.14 4.89
CA PRO A 197 3.27 -13.62 3.57
C PRO A 197 3.12 -12.10 3.67
N SER A 198 3.81 -11.39 2.79
CA SER A 198 3.93 -9.94 2.86
C SER A 198 3.71 -9.32 1.49
N ARG A 199 2.89 -8.27 1.42
CA ARG A 199 2.58 -7.54 0.19
C ARG A 199 2.60 -6.05 0.46
N ASN A 200 2.84 -5.24 -0.57
CA ASN A 200 2.53 -3.80 -0.51
C ASN A 200 1.04 -3.63 -0.16
N LEU A 201 0.74 -2.69 0.73
CA LEU A 201 -0.59 -2.47 1.29
C LEU A 201 -1.66 -2.28 0.20
N GLY A 202 -1.34 -1.56 -0.87
CA GLY A 202 -2.21 -1.35 -2.02
C GLY A 202 -2.67 -2.62 -2.73
N VAL A 203 -1.80 -3.63 -2.77
CA VAL A 203 -2.10 -4.97 -3.29
C VAL A 203 -2.80 -5.82 -2.22
N ALA A 204 -2.34 -5.72 -0.98
CA ALA A 204 -2.83 -6.51 0.14
C ALA A 204 -4.30 -6.24 0.47
N ILE A 205 -4.78 -5.00 0.34
CA ILE A 205 -6.21 -4.68 0.52
C ILE A 205 -7.13 -5.39 -0.49
N ARG A 206 -6.58 -5.98 -1.55
CA ARG A 206 -7.30 -6.80 -2.53
C ARG A 206 -7.04 -8.28 -2.32
N GLU A 207 -5.77 -8.69 -2.27
CA GLU A 207 -5.40 -10.11 -2.15
C GLU A 207 -5.70 -10.70 -0.76
N TYR A 208 -5.57 -9.91 0.30
CA TYR A 208 -5.74 -10.34 1.69
C TYR A 208 -7.02 -9.80 2.33
N ALA A 209 -7.87 -9.12 1.56
CA ALA A 209 -9.13 -8.56 2.05
C ALA A 209 -9.99 -9.64 2.74
N PRO A 210 -10.74 -9.29 3.80
CA PRO A 210 -11.63 -10.22 4.48
C PRO A 210 -12.58 -10.90 3.50
N GLY A 211 -12.63 -12.23 3.55
CA GLY A 211 -13.38 -13.07 2.64
C GLY A 211 -12.58 -13.68 1.48
N ALA A 212 -11.43 -13.09 1.12
CA ALA A 212 -10.51 -13.64 0.13
C ALA A 212 -9.81 -14.92 0.65
N GLU A 213 -9.46 -15.80 -0.29
CA GLU A 213 -8.70 -17.01 -0.04
C GLU A 213 -7.26 -16.91 -0.58
N ILE A 214 -6.30 -17.30 0.26
CA ILE A 214 -4.87 -17.18 0.00
C ILE A 214 -4.24 -18.58 0.04
N ILE A 215 -3.52 -18.95 -1.01
CA ILE A 215 -2.72 -20.18 -1.04
C ILE A 215 -1.34 -19.91 -0.44
N LEU A 216 -1.00 -20.64 0.64
CA LEU A 216 0.29 -20.58 1.32
C LEU A 216 0.79 -21.99 1.60
N ASP A 217 1.96 -22.35 1.07
CA ASP A 217 2.59 -23.66 1.30
C ASP A 217 1.66 -24.87 1.02
N GLY A 218 0.89 -24.80 -0.07
CA GLY A 218 -0.05 -25.87 -0.47
C GLY A 218 -1.34 -25.94 0.35
N ARG A 219 -1.59 -24.93 1.20
CA ARG A 219 -2.77 -24.79 2.03
C ARG A 219 -3.55 -23.51 1.68
N VAL A 220 -4.87 -23.55 1.78
CA VAL A 220 -5.78 -22.45 1.49
C VAL A 220 -6.27 -21.84 2.80
N PHE A 221 -5.98 -20.56 2.98
CA PHE A 221 -6.38 -19.76 4.13
C PHE A 221 -7.45 -18.76 3.74
N ARG A 222 -8.54 -18.67 4.49
CA ARG A 222 -9.51 -17.57 4.37
C ARG A 222 -9.09 -16.40 5.24
N SER A 223 -9.08 -15.19 4.69
CA SER A 223 -8.94 -13.96 5.46
C SER A 223 -10.22 -13.71 6.26
N ALA A 224 -10.10 -13.59 7.59
CA ALA A 224 -11.21 -13.42 8.52
C ALA A 224 -11.29 -12.01 9.11
N GLY A 225 -10.36 -11.13 8.74
CA GLY A 225 -10.29 -9.79 9.30
C GLY A 225 -8.96 -9.10 9.10
N VAL A 226 -8.79 -8.01 9.83
CA VAL A 226 -7.63 -7.12 9.78
C VAL A 226 -6.90 -7.12 11.12
N SER A 227 -5.60 -6.91 11.07
CA SER A 227 -4.84 -6.49 12.25
C SER A 227 -5.05 -5.00 12.48
N LEU A 228 -5.45 -4.64 13.70
CA LEU A 228 -5.59 -3.25 14.12
C LEU A 228 -4.27 -2.75 14.72
N HIS A 229 -3.89 -1.49 14.46
CA HIS A 229 -2.74 -0.85 15.12
C HIS A 229 -3.10 -0.54 16.58
N TRP A 230 -2.52 -1.28 17.52
CA TRP A 230 -2.82 -1.12 18.94
C TRP A 230 -2.25 0.18 19.56
N HIS A 231 -1.31 0.88 18.89
CA HIS A 231 -0.74 2.15 19.37
C HIS A 231 -1.76 3.29 19.52
N ASN A 232 -2.95 3.15 18.94
CA ASN A 232 -4.07 4.08 19.15
C ASN A 232 -5.11 3.57 20.16
N ILE A 233 -4.86 2.45 20.86
CA ILE A 233 -5.80 1.82 21.80
C ILE A 233 -5.45 2.15 23.26
N ASN A 234 -4.20 2.54 23.54
CA ASN A 234 -3.70 2.81 24.90
C ASN A 234 -3.34 4.29 25.12
N ALA A 235 -4.20 5.21 24.71
CA ALA A 235 -4.28 6.51 25.37
C ALA A 235 -5.50 6.44 26.31
N ASP A 236 -5.34 6.91 27.55
CA ASP A 236 -6.42 7.19 28.51
C ASP A 236 -7.40 8.29 28.01
N THR A 237 -7.59 8.40 26.70
CA THR A 237 -8.58 9.25 26.06
C THR A 237 -9.66 8.36 25.49
N ASN A 238 -10.89 8.64 25.90
CA ASN A 238 -12.13 8.05 25.40
C ASN A 238 -12.40 8.49 23.95
N GLU A 239 -11.37 8.53 23.10
CA GLU A 239 -11.45 8.89 21.69
C GLU A 239 -11.85 7.63 20.92
N ALA A 240 -13.15 7.52 20.69
CA ALA A 240 -13.72 6.58 19.73
C ALA A 240 -12.83 6.53 18.48
N GLN A 241 -12.40 5.33 18.09
CA GLN A 241 -11.51 5.09 16.97
C GLN A 241 -11.96 5.88 15.74
N ARG A 242 -11.16 6.88 15.35
CA ARG A 242 -11.50 7.75 14.23
C ARG A 242 -11.06 7.06 12.94
N LEU A 243 -12.04 6.73 12.10
CA LEU A 243 -11.80 6.24 10.75
C LEU A 243 -11.45 7.42 9.85
N ASP A 244 -10.67 7.17 8.81
CA ASP A 244 -10.34 8.18 7.84
C ASP A 244 -11.55 8.42 6.91
N CYS A 245 -11.50 9.50 6.15
CA CYS A 245 -12.54 9.83 5.17
C CYS A 245 -11.91 10.14 3.83
N ALA A 246 -12.10 9.26 2.84
CA ALA A 246 -11.82 9.58 1.45
C ALA A 246 -13.09 10.15 0.80
N TRP A 247 -12.97 11.16 -0.04
CA TRP A 247 -14.13 11.82 -0.61
C TRP A 247 -13.92 12.36 -2.02
N ARG A 248 -15.01 12.55 -2.75
CA ARG A 248 -15.02 13.15 -4.09
C ARG A 248 -16.07 14.23 -4.21
N CYS A 249 -15.70 15.46 -4.57
CA CYS A 249 -16.66 16.54 -4.76
C CYS A 249 -17.60 16.23 -5.92
N HIS A 250 -18.91 16.28 -5.68
CA HIS A 250 -19.93 16.08 -6.72
C HIS A 250 -20.00 17.27 -7.71
N LYS A 251 -19.51 18.45 -7.33
CA LYS A 251 -19.56 19.66 -8.15
C LYS A 251 -18.38 19.81 -9.10
N CYS A 252 -17.15 19.74 -8.59
CA CYS A 252 -15.94 19.93 -9.40
C CYS A 252 -15.13 18.63 -9.63
N GLY A 253 -15.50 17.52 -8.99
CA GLY A 253 -14.79 16.25 -9.11
C GLY A 253 -13.49 16.16 -8.30
N THR A 254 -13.03 17.23 -7.63
CA THR A 254 -11.84 17.18 -6.74
C THR A 254 -11.98 16.06 -5.72
N ILE A 255 -10.90 15.32 -5.49
CA ILE A 255 -10.83 14.22 -4.52
C ILE A 255 -10.02 14.71 -3.33
N GLY A 256 -10.33 14.21 -2.14
CA GLY A 256 -9.51 14.44 -0.95
C GLY A 256 -9.59 13.29 0.03
N TYR A 257 -8.76 13.39 1.07
CA TYR A 257 -8.59 12.42 2.12
C TYR A 257 -8.34 13.14 3.45
N GLU A 258 -9.12 12.83 4.47
CA GLU A 258 -8.99 13.39 5.82
C GLU A 258 -8.69 12.27 6.81
N GLU A 259 -7.61 12.41 7.58
CA GLU A 259 -7.23 11.44 8.60
C GLU A 259 -8.04 11.67 9.89
N GLY A 260 -8.52 10.59 10.51
CA GLY A 260 -9.14 10.63 11.82
C GLY A 260 -10.40 11.53 11.89
N MET A 261 -11.33 11.38 10.94
CA MET A 261 -12.56 12.18 10.89
C MET A 261 -13.73 11.45 11.56
N SER A 262 -14.60 12.18 12.26
CA SER A 262 -15.90 11.62 12.67
C SER A 262 -16.83 11.51 11.46
N SER A 263 -17.59 10.41 11.36
CA SER A 263 -18.49 10.14 10.22
C SER A 263 -19.55 11.23 10.00
N SER A 264 -19.87 12.02 11.02
CA SER A 264 -20.87 13.11 10.98
C SER A 264 -20.28 14.51 10.74
N GLY A 265 -18.96 14.64 10.55
CA GLY A 265 -18.31 15.95 10.35
C GLY A 265 -18.78 16.67 9.07
N MET A 266 -18.91 17.99 9.12
CA MET A 266 -19.05 18.78 7.89
C MET A 266 -17.72 18.78 7.15
N LEU A 267 -17.77 18.54 5.85
CA LEU A 267 -16.59 18.44 5.00
C LEU A 267 -16.83 19.29 3.76
N PHE A 268 -15.83 20.06 3.36
CA PHE A 268 -15.90 20.98 2.23
C PHE A 268 -14.81 20.64 1.23
N CYS A 269 -15.07 20.93 -0.04
CA CYS A 269 -14.11 20.71 -1.11
C CYS A 269 -12.86 21.56 -0.89
N SER A 270 -11.69 20.91 -0.86
CA SER A 270 -10.37 21.56 -0.72
C SER A 270 -9.95 22.40 -1.93
N ASN A 271 -10.68 22.32 -3.06
CA ASN A 271 -10.48 23.22 -4.18
C ASN A 271 -11.04 24.61 -3.84
N SER A 272 -10.14 25.60 -3.74
CA SER A 272 -10.46 26.98 -3.36
C SER A 272 -11.45 27.67 -4.29
N ALA A 273 -11.51 27.27 -5.57
CA ALA A 273 -12.50 27.80 -6.51
C ALA A 273 -13.89 27.17 -6.33
N CYS A 274 -13.98 26.00 -5.67
CA CYS A 274 -15.22 25.27 -5.52
C CYS A 274 -15.87 25.43 -4.13
N GLY A 275 -15.12 25.15 -3.05
CA GLY A 275 -15.58 25.26 -1.66
C GLY A 275 -16.85 24.48 -1.27
N GLU A 276 -17.35 23.59 -2.15
CA GLU A 276 -18.67 22.97 -2.00
C GLU A 276 -18.74 21.98 -0.84
N LYS A 277 -19.87 21.92 -0.14
CA LYS A 277 -20.07 20.95 0.94
C LYS A 277 -20.15 19.54 0.35
N ILE A 278 -19.35 18.61 0.84
CA ILE A 278 -19.34 17.22 0.35
C ILE A 278 -20.55 16.45 0.90
N ILE A 279 -21.36 15.86 0.03
CA ILE A 279 -22.50 14.98 0.39
C ILE A 279 -22.02 13.63 0.92
N MET A 280 -22.84 12.92 1.71
CA MET A 280 -22.44 11.67 2.35
C MET A 280 -22.15 10.53 1.37
N ASP A 281 -22.94 10.40 0.30
CA ASP A 281 -22.77 9.34 -0.72
C ASP A 281 -21.43 9.42 -1.46
N ASN A 282 -20.82 10.60 -1.44
CA ASN A 282 -19.53 10.87 -2.05
C ASN A 282 -18.35 10.72 -1.07
N ARG A 283 -18.60 10.16 0.12
CA ARG A 283 -17.61 9.89 1.15
C ARG A 283 -17.46 8.38 1.33
N ARG A 284 -16.25 7.96 1.67
CA ARG A 284 -15.91 6.61 2.10
C ARG A 284 -15.39 6.71 3.51
N GLN A 285 -15.96 5.93 4.41
CA GLN A 285 -15.39 5.75 5.75
C GLN A 285 -14.29 4.69 5.65
N VAL A 286 -13.04 5.07 5.93
CA VAL A 286 -11.86 4.30 5.58
C VAL A 286 -11.15 3.77 6.82
N LEU A 287 -10.84 2.47 6.81
CA LEU A 287 -9.83 1.87 7.69
C LEU A 287 -8.60 1.51 6.86
N GLN A 288 -7.43 2.02 7.26
CA GLN A 288 -6.15 1.52 6.78
C GLN A 288 -5.68 0.32 7.63
N PRO A 289 -5.63 -0.91 7.07
CA PRO A 289 -5.28 -2.09 7.87
C PRO A 289 -3.78 -2.14 8.21
N ALA A 290 -3.44 -2.61 9.41
CA ALA A 290 -2.05 -2.90 9.80
C ALA A 290 -1.50 -4.20 9.19
N GLY A 291 -2.40 -5.01 8.67
CA GLY A 291 -2.20 -6.38 8.25
C GLY A 291 -3.54 -7.09 8.21
N PHE A 292 -3.50 -8.36 7.85
CA PHE A 292 -4.66 -9.21 7.67
C PHE A 292 -4.48 -10.49 8.47
N VAL A 293 -5.56 -11.16 8.83
CA VAL A 293 -5.50 -12.33 9.71
C VAL A 293 -6.43 -13.42 9.21
N THR A 294 -5.98 -14.67 9.32
CA THR A 294 -6.89 -15.81 9.24
C THR A 294 -7.60 -16.04 10.57
N ASP A 295 -8.70 -16.79 10.56
CA ASP A 295 -9.29 -17.29 11.81
C ASP A 295 -8.47 -18.49 12.27
N ALA A 296 -7.79 -18.36 13.42
CA ALA A 296 -6.93 -19.38 13.96
C ALA A 296 -7.64 -20.71 14.25
N HIS A 297 -8.96 -20.69 14.35
CA HIS A 297 -9.79 -21.86 14.61
C HIS A 297 -10.50 -22.40 13.37
N ALA A 298 -10.43 -21.69 12.24
CA ALA A 298 -10.98 -22.21 11.00
C ALA A 298 -10.11 -23.37 10.48
N PRO A 299 -10.73 -24.43 9.93
CA PRO A 299 -9.99 -25.49 9.29
C PRO A 299 -9.27 -24.94 8.04
N VAL A 300 -8.09 -25.47 7.77
CA VAL A 300 -7.32 -25.17 6.57
C VAL A 300 -7.55 -26.27 5.55
N THR A 301 -7.74 -25.92 4.28
CA THR A 301 -7.96 -26.88 3.20
C THR A 301 -6.76 -26.92 2.26
N ASN A 302 -6.65 -27.92 1.40
CA ASN A 302 -5.74 -27.94 0.25
C ASN A 302 -6.51 -27.90 -1.09
N ASN A 303 -7.82 -27.67 -1.05
CA ASN A 303 -8.65 -27.64 -2.24
C ASN A 303 -8.52 -26.27 -2.92
N ILE A 304 -7.98 -26.27 -4.15
CA ILE A 304 -7.77 -25.09 -4.98
C ILE A 304 -8.79 -24.97 -6.14
N GLU A 305 -9.77 -25.87 -6.22
CA GLU A 305 -10.75 -25.91 -7.31
C GLU A 305 -11.64 -24.67 -7.34
N THR A 306 -12.00 -24.15 -6.16
CA THR A 306 -12.82 -22.95 -6.01
C THR A 306 -12.10 -21.97 -5.10
N MET A 307 -11.44 -20.98 -5.68
CA MET A 307 -10.84 -19.87 -4.92
C MET A 307 -11.76 -18.66 -4.91
N LYS A 308 -11.96 -18.08 -3.72
CA LYS A 308 -12.70 -16.85 -3.54
C LYS A 308 -11.80 -15.62 -3.60
N PHE A 309 -12.14 -14.66 -4.47
CA PHE A 309 -11.43 -13.39 -4.60
C PHE A 309 -12.36 -12.21 -4.34
N VAL A 310 -11.81 -11.10 -3.85
CA VAL A 310 -12.55 -9.84 -3.69
C VAL A 310 -12.38 -9.01 -4.97
N PRO A 311 -13.47 -8.45 -5.54
CA PRO A 311 -13.41 -7.65 -6.76
C PRO A 311 -12.45 -6.46 -6.67
N VAL A 312 -11.83 -6.15 -7.80
CA VAL A 312 -10.94 -4.99 -7.93
C VAL A 312 -11.78 -3.72 -8.05
N VAL A 313 -11.49 -2.73 -7.20
CA VAL A 313 -12.08 -1.39 -7.29
C VAL A 313 -11.05 -0.41 -7.83
N PRO A 314 -11.39 0.42 -8.84
CA PRO A 314 -10.49 1.45 -9.36
C PRO A 314 -9.94 2.38 -8.27
N ALA A 315 -8.65 2.69 -8.39
CA ALA A 315 -7.99 3.62 -7.48
C ALA A 315 -8.36 5.06 -7.81
N TRP A 316 -8.49 5.89 -6.78
CA TRP A 316 -8.63 7.33 -6.97
C TRP A 316 -7.25 7.95 -7.03
N VAL A 317 -6.93 8.58 -8.16
CA VAL A 317 -5.63 9.22 -8.40
C VAL A 317 -5.83 10.73 -8.48
N PHE A 318 -4.99 11.46 -7.76
CA PHE A 318 -5.07 12.90 -7.69
C PHE A 318 -3.67 13.51 -7.71
N VAL A 319 -3.54 14.58 -8.50
CA VAL A 319 -2.34 15.39 -8.62
C VAL A 319 -2.75 16.85 -8.48
N LYS A 320 -1.97 17.61 -7.72
CA LYS A 320 -2.12 19.06 -7.63
C LYS A 320 -1.01 19.70 -8.45
N ALA A 321 -1.28 19.91 -9.73
CA ALA A 321 -0.36 20.53 -10.68
C ALA A 321 -1.13 21.45 -11.63
N GLU A 322 -0.49 22.53 -12.06
CA GLU A 322 -1.04 23.43 -13.07
C GLU A 322 -1.09 22.72 -14.43
N PRO A 323 -2.23 22.73 -15.14
CA PRO A 323 -2.32 22.19 -16.48
C PRO A 323 -1.44 22.94 -17.47
N VAL A 324 -0.76 22.19 -18.33
CA VAL A 324 0.04 22.71 -19.45
C VAL A 324 -0.53 22.15 -20.75
N PRO A 325 -0.67 22.95 -21.83
CA PRO A 325 -1.11 22.43 -23.12
C PRO A 325 -0.23 21.28 -23.62
N LEU A 326 -0.84 20.34 -24.34
CA LEU A 326 -0.07 19.37 -25.14
C LEU A 326 0.72 20.10 -26.23
N PRO A 327 1.76 19.48 -26.83
CA PRO A 327 2.56 20.10 -27.89
C PRO A 327 1.72 20.69 -29.03
N ASN A 328 0.60 20.04 -29.35
CA ASN A 328 -0.51 20.65 -30.08
C ASN A 328 -1.63 21.05 -29.10
N PRO A 329 -1.82 22.34 -28.79
CA PRO A 329 -2.84 22.80 -27.84
C PRO A 329 -4.28 22.41 -28.20
N LEU A 330 -4.56 22.14 -29.48
CA LEU A 330 -5.88 21.70 -29.94
C LEU A 330 -6.25 20.30 -29.45
N MET A 331 -5.25 19.49 -29.08
CA MET A 331 -5.43 18.11 -28.64
C MET A 331 -5.67 17.97 -27.13
N GLY A 332 -5.64 19.08 -26.39
CA GLY A 332 -5.90 19.11 -24.95
C GLY A 332 -4.68 19.51 -24.11
N TYR A 333 -4.63 19.02 -22.87
CA TYR A 333 -3.66 19.44 -21.87
C TYR A 333 -3.21 18.27 -20.99
N MET A 334 -2.09 18.47 -20.32
CA MET A 334 -1.49 17.51 -19.39
C MET A 334 -1.08 18.20 -18.08
N ALA A 335 -1.01 17.42 -17.01
CA ALA A 335 -0.49 17.85 -15.72
C ALA A 335 0.35 16.72 -15.12
N SER A 336 1.40 17.07 -14.40
CA SER A 336 2.28 16.09 -13.75
C SER A 336 2.81 16.62 -12.44
N GLY A 337 2.98 15.75 -11.45
CA GLY A 337 3.56 16.15 -10.17
C GLY A 337 4.15 14.98 -9.40
N ALA A 338 5.23 15.25 -8.66
CA ALA A 338 5.86 14.30 -7.74
C ALA A 338 5.12 14.19 -6.39
N ASP A 339 4.12 15.05 -6.17
CA ASP A 339 3.27 15.11 -4.98
C ASP A 339 1.84 14.62 -5.25
N GLY A 340 1.71 13.65 -6.16
CA GLY A 340 0.46 12.96 -6.39
C GLY A 340 0.14 11.99 -5.26
N HIS A 341 -1.11 11.55 -5.23
CA HIS A 341 -1.59 10.58 -4.26
C HIS A 341 -2.52 9.60 -4.96
N VAL A 342 -2.45 8.35 -4.53
CA VAL A 342 -3.24 7.23 -5.05
C VAL A 342 -3.93 6.59 -3.86
N PHE A 343 -5.25 6.67 -3.84
CA PHE A 343 -6.10 5.99 -2.87
C PHE A 343 -6.61 4.69 -3.48
N GLN A 344 -6.02 3.58 -3.06
CA GLN A 344 -6.50 2.24 -3.39
C GLN A 344 -7.54 1.83 -2.35
N GLN A 345 -8.56 1.10 -2.81
CA GLN A 345 -9.68 0.73 -1.97
C GLN A 345 -10.16 -0.69 -2.26
N SER A 346 -10.84 -1.24 -1.28
CA SER A 346 -11.55 -2.51 -1.33
C SER A 346 -12.89 -2.33 -0.63
N LEU A 347 -13.96 -2.75 -1.33
CA LEU A 347 -15.35 -2.56 -0.91
C LEU A 347 -16.03 -3.90 -0.59
N GLY A 348 -15.26 -4.94 -0.35
CA GLY A 348 -15.79 -6.29 -0.14
C GLY A 348 -16.39 -6.89 -1.41
N GLU A 349 -16.93 -8.10 -1.27
CA GLU A 349 -17.45 -8.88 -2.39
C GLU A 349 -18.63 -8.23 -3.10
N GLY A 350 -19.54 -7.60 -2.34
CA GLY A 350 -20.74 -6.94 -2.86
C GLY A 350 -20.55 -5.45 -3.19
N GLY A 351 -19.37 -4.85 -2.96
CA GLY A 351 -19.15 -3.43 -3.20
C GLY A 351 -19.73 -2.47 -2.14
N HIS A 352 -20.27 -3.00 -1.03
CA HIS A 352 -20.91 -2.23 0.04
C HIS A 352 -19.99 -1.98 1.26
N GLY A 353 -18.71 -2.35 1.18
CA GLY A 353 -17.75 -2.27 2.28
C GLY A 353 -17.81 -3.49 3.20
N TYR A 354 -17.27 -3.33 4.40
CA TYR A 354 -17.12 -4.38 5.40
C TYR A 354 -17.89 -4.06 6.67
N ALA A 355 -18.45 -5.11 7.27
CA ALA A 355 -18.80 -5.12 8.69
C ALA A 355 -17.53 -5.42 9.48
N LEU A 356 -17.11 -4.53 10.36
CA LEU A 356 -15.85 -4.59 11.08
C LEU A 356 -16.06 -4.49 12.60
N CYS A 357 -15.46 -5.42 13.34
CA CYS A 357 -15.33 -5.32 14.78
C CYS A 357 -14.02 -4.60 15.15
N LEU A 358 -14.16 -3.41 15.70
CA LEU A 358 -13.04 -2.57 16.16
C LEU A 358 -12.36 -3.10 17.44
N SER A 359 -12.95 -4.09 18.11
CA SER A 359 -12.37 -4.71 19.31
C SER A 359 -11.41 -5.86 18.98
N CYS A 360 -11.70 -6.68 17.95
CA CYS A 360 -10.89 -7.85 17.62
C CYS A 360 -10.36 -7.89 16.18
N GLY A 361 -10.81 -6.97 15.32
CA GLY A 361 -10.41 -6.90 13.91
C GLY A 361 -11.15 -7.88 13.00
N ARG A 362 -12.12 -8.65 13.50
CA ARG A 362 -12.98 -9.52 12.65
C ARG A 362 -13.68 -8.65 11.62
N ALA A 363 -13.67 -9.08 10.36
CA ALA A 363 -14.41 -8.40 9.31
C ALA A 363 -14.96 -9.39 8.30
N GLU A 364 -16.12 -9.06 7.72
CA GLU A 364 -16.73 -9.77 6.60
C GLU A 364 -17.37 -8.73 5.66
N SER A 365 -17.53 -9.09 4.39
CA SER A 365 -18.18 -8.22 3.40
C SER A 365 -19.63 -7.96 3.79
N MET A 366 -20.09 -6.71 3.67
CA MET A 366 -21.50 -6.37 3.83
C MET A 366 -22.35 -7.10 2.77
N LEU A 367 -23.58 -7.50 3.14
CA LEU A 367 -24.50 -8.16 2.21
C LEU A 367 -25.18 -7.14 1.28
N ASN A 368 -25.48 -5.96 1.83
CA ASN A 368 -26.02 -4.78 1.16
C ASN A 368 -25.63 -3.55 1.99
N GLU A 369 -26.13 -2.36 1.67
CA GLU A 369 -25.79 -1.11 2.38
C GLU A 369 -26.15 -1.08 3.88
N ASN A 370 -27.06 -1.94 4.33
CA ASN A 370 -27.61 -1.91 5.69
C ASN A 370 -27.30 -3.18 6.50
N ASP A 371 -27.18 -4.32 5.83
CA ASP A 371 -27.13 -5.63 6.48
C ASP A 371 -25.71 -6.22 6.50
N ALA A 372 -25.22 -6.45 7.72
CA ALA A 372 -24.01 -7.24 7.96
C ALA A 372 -24.36 -8.74 7.92
N PRO A 373 -23.40 -9.62 7.57
CA PRO A 373 -23.61 -11.06 7.66
C PRO A 373 -23.93 -11.52 9.09
N LYS A 374 -24.84 -12.48 9.24
CA LYS A 374 -25.20 -13.07 10.55
C LYS A 374 -24.01 -13.62 11.33
N SER A 375 -22.96 -14.06 10.61
CA SER A 375 -21.70 -14.52 11.22
C SER A 375 -21.02 -13.46 12.09
N MET A 376 -21.38 -12.18 11.94
CA MET A 376 -20.79 -11.07 12.69
C MET A 376 -21.53 -10.74 14.01
N GLU A 377 -22.80 -11.10 14.17
CA GLU A 377 -23.64 -10.71 15.34
C GLU A 377 -23.19 -11.37 16.66
N ALA A 378 -22.57 -12.54 16.58
CA ALA A 378 -22.03 -13.29 17.73
C ALA A 378 -20.67 -13.91 17.39
N HIS A 379 -19.79 -13.11 16.79
CA HIS A 379 -18.52 -13.60 16.27
C HIS A 379 -17.50 -13.88 17.38
N TYR A 380 -16.57 -14.79 17.08
CA TYR A 380 -15.40 -15.02 17.91
C TYR A 380 -14.19 -14.24 17.39
N PRO A 381 -13.28 -13.78 18.26
CA PRO A 381 -12.02 -13.17 17.83
C PRO A 381 -11.26 -14.11 16.89
N PRO A 382 -10.76 -13.62 15.73
CA PRO A 382 -10.05 -14.44 14.76
C PRO A 382 -8.68 -14.90 15.28
N ARG A 383 -8.08 -14.16 16.22
CA ARG A 383 -6.80 -14.49 16.84
C ARG A 383 -6.97 -14.84 18.32
N PRO A 384 -6.15 -15.76 18.86
CA PRO A 384 -6.15 -16.03 20.29
C PRO A 384 -5.74 -14.80 21.10
N GLY A 385 -6.50 -14.49 22.14
CA GLY A 385 -6.35 -13.32 23.01
C GLY A 385 -6.13 -13.68 24.48
N LYS A 386 -5.92 -12.68 25.33
CA LYS A 386 -5.68 -12.87 26.77
C LYS A 386 -6.91 -13.40 27.52
N ALA A 387 -8.10 -12.99 27.10
CA ALA A 387 -9.39 -13.30 27.73
C ALA A 387 -10.38 -13.87 26.70
N ASP A 388 -9.88 -14.69 25.76
CA ASP A 388 -10.70 -15.28 24.70
C ASP A 388 -11.38 -16.60 25.13
N ARG A 389 -11.13 -17.05 26.36
CA ARG A 389 -11.70 -18.28 26.92
C ARG A 389 -12.22 -18.11 28.34
N ASP A 390 -13.23 -18.91 28.68
CA ASP A 390 -13.77 -19.01 30.03
C ASP A 390 -12.95 -19.96 30.93
N SER A 391 -13.38 -20.12 32.19
CA SER A 391 -12.78 -21.04 33.16
C SER A 391 -12.90 -22.52 32.77
N GLN A 392 -13.83 -22.86 31.87
CA GLN A 392 -14.05 -24.19 31.32
C GLN A 392 -13.31 -24.39 29.99
N ASN A 393 -12.46 -23.43 29.59
CA ASN A 393 -11.67 -23.43 28.37
C ASN A 393 -12.51 -23.38 27.07
N HIS A 394 -13.76 -22.91 27.12
CA HIS A 394 -14.56 -22.61 25.93
C HIS A 394 -14.24 -21.22 25.37
N ARG A 395 -14.39 -21.04 24.06
CA ARG A 395 -14.20 -19.73 23.42
C ARG A 395 -15.32 -18.78 23.82
N LEU A 396 -14.96 -17.52 24.04
CA LEU A 396 -15.89 -16.44 24.34
C LEU A 396 -16.22 -15.63 23.08
N ILE A 397 -17.50 -15.28 22.92
CA ILE A 397 -17.96 -14.32 21.90
C ILE A 397 -17.25 -12.99 22.15
N CYS A 398 -16.83 -12.32 21.07
CA CYS A 398 -16.19 -11.02 21.20
C CYS A 398 -17.19 -10.01 21.79
N PRO A 399 -16.85 -9.29 22.87
CA PRO A 399 -17.71 -8.24 23.41
C PRO A 399 -18.09 -7.16 22.38
N GLY A 400 -17.22 -6.94 21.37
CA GLY A 400 -17.47 -6.02 20.27
C GLY A 400 -18.43 -6.53 19.19
N SER A 401 -19.03 -7.71 19.34
CA SER A 401 -20.02 -8.23 18.39
C SER A 401 -21.30 -7.40 18.34
N THR A 402 -21.61 -6.69 19.42
CA THR A 402 -22.79 -5.81 19.51
C THR A 402 -22.58 -4.42 18.92
N ALA A 403 -21.33 -4.04 18.63
CA ALA A 403 -20.93 -2.70 18.18
C ALA A 403 -20.06 -2.78 16.92
N LEU A 404 -20.67 -3.26 15.83
CA LEU A 404 -20.01 -3.37 14.53
C LEU A 404 -20.02 -2.04 13.79
N MET A 405 -18.90 -1.70 13.18
CA MET A 405 -18.84 -0.64 12.16
C MET A 405 -19.29 -1.23 10.83
N LYS A 406 -20.31 -0.63 10.22
CA LYS A 406 -20.83 -1.03 8.91
C LYS A 406 -20.26 -0.13 7.81
N ASN A 407 -20.28 -0.61 6.57
CA ASN A 407 -19.88 0.15 5.37
C ASN A 407 -18.45 0.69 5.41
N VAL A 408 -17.56 0.00 6.15
CA VAL A 408 -16.14 0.38 6.23
C VAL A 408 -15.46 0.01 4.92
N THR A 409 -14.75 0.96 4.33
CA THR A 409 -13.86 0.75 3.17
C THR A 409 -12.47 0.41 3.69
N LEU A 410 -11.87 -0.68 3.21
CA LEU A 410 -10.44 -0.91 3.45
C LEU A 410 -9.66 -0.11 2.43
N GLY A 411 -8.85 0.83 2.91
CA GLY A 411 -8.17 1.80 2.06
C GLY A 411 -6.67 1.88 2.31
N ALA A 412 -5.95 2.33 1.29
CA ALA A 412 -4.53 2.60 1.34
C ALA A 412 -4.24 3.89 0.58
N LEU A 413 -3.74 4.91 1.27
CA LEU A 413 -3.30 6.14 0.64
C LEU A 413 -1.79 6.11 0.44
N ALA A 414 -1.36 6.10 -0.83
CA ALA A 414 0.04 6.16 -1.19
C ALA A 414 0.35 7.49 -1.89
N ARG A 415 1.30 8.24 -1.34
CA ARG A 415 1.84 9.43 -2.01
C ARG A 415 2.82 8.99 -3.08
N THR A 416 2.68 9.43 -4.33
CA THR A 416 3.49 8.95 -5.47
C THR A 416 3.58 9.99 -6.59
N ASP A 417 4.34 9.70 -7.64
CA ASP A 417 4.44 10.53 -8.83
C ASP A 417 3.26 10.21 -9.76
N VAL A 418 2.60 11.25 -10.29
CA VAL A 418 1.39 11.14 -11.11
C VAL A 418 1.54 11.99 -12.36
N PHE A 419 1.06 11.46 -13.47
CA PHE A 419 0.82 12.17 -14.73
C PHE A 419 -0.65 12.01 -15.11
N GLU A 420 -1.26 13.08 -15.59
CA GLU A 420 -2.60 13.04 -16.15
C GLU A 420 -2.69 13.84 -17.44
N MET A 421 -3.61 13.41 -18.31
CA MET A 421 -3.84 14.03 -19.60
C MET A 421 -5.33 14.02 -19.91
N VAL A 422 -5.83 15.16 -20.37
CA VAL A 422 -7.18 15.30 -20.92
C VAL A 422 -7.03 15.54 -22.41
N LEU A 423 -7.62 14.62 -23.20
CA LEU A 423 -7.52 14.62 -24.65
C LEU A 423 -8.78 15.23 -25.29
N ARG A 424 -8.54 15.91 -26.41
CA ARG A 424 -9.56 16.32 -27.38
C ARG A 424 -9.31 15.60 -28.70
N LYS A 425 -10.38 15.22 -29.39
CA LYS A 425 -10.33 14.65 -30.73
C LYS A 425 -9.58 15.59 -31.67
N PRO A 426 -8.60 15.10 -32.44
CA PRO A 426 -7.85 15.92 -33.39
C PRO A 426 -8.74 16.60 -34.46
N GLN A 427 -9.83 15.95 -34.88
CA GLN A 427 -10.63 16.38 -36.03
C GLN A 427 -11.63 17.50 -35.71
N ASN A 428 -12.23 17.48 -34.51
CA ASN A 428 -13.31 18.40 -34.13
C ASN A 428 -13.15 19.04 -32.74
N GLY A 429 -12.10 18.69 -31.98
CA GLY A 429 -11.82 19.25 -30.66
C GLY A 429 -12.72 18.74 -29.53
N GLU A 430 -13.55 17.72 -29.75
CA GLU A 430 -14.42 17.14 -28.71
C GLU A 430 -13.61 16.39 -27.64
N TYR A 431 -13.99 16.57 -26.38
CA TYR A 431 -13.44 15.79 -25.28
C TYR A 431 -14.01 14.38 -25.20
N LEU A 432 -13.31 13.49 -24.49
CA LEU A 432 -13.85 12.19 -24.07
C LEU A 432 -14.99 12.37 -23.05
N PRO A 433 -16.23 11.99 -23.36
CA PRO A 433 -17.35 12.19 -22.46
C PRO A 433 -17.45 11.07 -21.41
N ASP A 434 -17.57 11.45 -20.13
CA ASP A 434 -17.68 10.53 -18.98
C ASP A 434 -19.01 9.76 -18.94
N ASN A 435 -20.07 10.35 -19.50
CA ASN A 435 -21.43 9.81 -19.43
C ASN A 435 -21.72 8.71 -20.47
N THR A 436 -20.79 8.39 -21.37
CA THR A 436 -20.96 7.35 -22.39
C THR A 436 -20.13 6.11 -22.08
N GLU A 437 -20.63 4.93 -22.48
CA GLU A 437 -19.88 3.68 -22.39
C GLU A 437 -18.66 3.71 -23.31
N GLU A 438 -18.82 4.15 -24.55
CA GLU A 438 -17.74 4.31 -25.52
C GLU A 438 -16.61 5.21 -24.97
N GLY A 439 -16.95 6.37 -24.39
CA GLY A 439 -15.96 7.27 -23.79
C GLY A 439 -15.16 6.61 -22.67
N ARG A 440 -15.79 5.79 -21.83
CA ARG A 440 -15.12 5.01 -20.78
C ARG A 440 -14.20 3.92 -21.34
N ILE A 441 -14.65 3.20 -22.37
CA ILE A 441 -13.83 2.19 -23.07
C ILE A 441 -12.62 2.85 -23.72
N VAL A 442 -12.81 3.96 -24.44
CA VAL A 442 -11.72 4.70 -25.07
C VAL A 442 -10.73 5.20 -24.02
N ALA A 443 -11.20 5.88 -22.98
CA ALA A 443 -10.32 6.42 -21.94
C ALA A 443 -9.52 5.32 -21.23
N MET A 444 -10.15 4.19 -20.89
CA MET A 444 -9.46 3.08 -20.25
C MET A 444 -8.42 2.45 -21.18
N THR A 445 -8.79 2.23 -22.45
CA THR A 445 -7.89 1.70 -23.47
C THR A 445 -6.68 2.60 -23.69
N LEU A 446 -6.88 3.93 -23.76
CA LEU A 446 -5.81 4.90 -23.89
C LEU A 446 -4.92 4.93 -22.65
N ALA A 447 -5.47 4.80 -21.44
CA ALA A 447 -4.68 4.70 -20.21
C ALA A 447 -3.73 3.51 -20.21
N VAL A 448 -4.23 2.33 -20.62
CA VAL A 448 -3.42 1.11 -20.70
C VAL A 448 -2.36 1.20 -21.81
N ALA A 449 -2.72 1.71 -22.99
CA ALA A 449 -1.77 1.88 -24.09
C ALA A 449 -0.67 2.91 -23.77
N LEU A 450 -1.04 4.02 -23.12
CA LEU A 450 -0.10 5.06 -22.70
C LEU A 450 0.88 4.55 -21.62
N ARG A 451 0.38 3.75 -20.67
CA ARG A 451 1.21 3.07 -19.67
C ARG A 451 2.30 2.22 -20.33
N GLN A 452 1.93 1.39 -21.30
CA GLN A 452 2.89 0.55 -22.02
C GLN A 452 3.89 1.37 -22.84
N ALA A 453 3.42 2.44 -23.49
CA ALA A 453 4.27 3.34 -24.26
C ALA A 453 5.32 4.02 -23.37
N LEU A 454 4.92 4.57 -22.22
CA LEU A 454 5.83 5.17 -21.25
C LEU A 454 6.83 4.15 -20.70
N ALA A 455 6.36 2.96 -20.31
CA ALA A 455 7.26 1.89 -19.84
C ALA A 455 8.31 1.50 -20.89
N GLY A 456 7.90 1.41 -22.16
CA GLY A 456 8.78 1.11 -23.28
C GLY A 456 9.82 2.20 -23.55
N VAL A 457 9.43 3.48 -23.47
CA VAL A 457 10.35 4.62 -23.62
C VAL A 457 11.37 4.65 -22.48
N LEU A 458 10.94 4.39 -21.25
CA LEU A 458 11.81 4.42 -20.07
C LEU A 458 12.66 3.13 -19.89
N GLY A 459 12.35 2.06 -20.62
CA GLY A 459 13.03 0.77 -20.49
C GLY A 459 12.73 0.04 -19.17
N ILE A 460 11.54 0.24 -18.60
CA ILE A 460 11.10 -0.37 -17.34
C ILE A 460 9.98 -1.38 -17.57
N SER A 461 9.66 -2.18 -16.56
CA SER A 461 8.47 -3.03 -16.59
C SER A 461 7.20 -2.18 -16.52
N ALA A 462 6.19 -2.49 -17.34
CA ALA A 462 4.88 -1.84 -17.25
C ALA A 462 4.23 -2.00 -15.87
N ALA A 463 4.61 -3.05 -15.11
CA ALA A 463 4.13 -3.27 -13.76
C ALA A 463 4.59 -2.22 -12.73
N GLU A 464 5.58 -1.38 -13.07
CA GLU A 464 6.05 -0.24 -12.26
C GLU A 464 5.11 0.98 -12.35
N LEU A 465 4.23 1.01 -13.37
CA LEU A 465 3.30 2.09 -13.64
C LEU A 465 1.85 1.61 -13.48
N GLY A 466 1.09 2.26 -12.61
CA GLY A 466 -0.35 2.10 -12.53
C GLY A 466 -1.06 3.01 -13.53
N TYR A 467 -2.33 2.72 -13.77
CA TYR A 467 -3.20 3.51 -14.64
C TYR A 467 -4.56 3.72 -13.97
N SER A 468 -5.23 4.82 -14.31
CA SER A 468 -6.59 5.09 -13.89
C SER A 468 -7.26 6.06 -14.88
N VAL A 469 -8.58 6.15 -14.77
CA VAL A 469 -9.38 7.14 -15.48
C VAL A 469 -10.23 7.84 -14.44
N ARG A 470 -10.31 9.17 -14.52
CA ARG A 470 -11.19 9.96 -13.64
C ARG A 470 -12.00 10.97 -14.44
N PRO A 471 -13.23 11.28 -13.98
CA PRO A 471 -13.94 12.41 -14.52
C PRO A 471 -13.38 13.74 -14.00
N VAL A 472 -13.31 14.71 -14.91
CA VAL A 472 -12.93 16.10 -14.71
C VAL A 472 -14.12 16.96 -15.14
N ARG A 473 -14.49 17.91 -14.28
CA ARG A 473 -15.57 18.85 -14.58
C ARG A 473 -14.96 20.11 -15.18
N LEU A 474 -15.34 20.45 -16.40
CA LEU A 474 -14.93 21.69 -17.07
C LEU A 474 -15.72 22.89 -16.53
N GLU A 475 -15.27 24.10 -16.83
CA GLU A 475 -15.91 25.36 -16.41
C GLU A 475 -17.34 25.51 -16.94
N ASP A 476 -17.61 24.99 -18.14
CA ASP A 476 -18.94 24.95 -18.75
C ASP A 476 -19.87 23.88 -18.14
N GLY A 477 -19.38 23.10 -17.17
CA GLY A 477 -20.11 22.05 -16.48
C GLY A 477 -20.07 20.68 -17.15
N GLN A 478 -19.42 20.53 -18.31
CA GLN A 478 -19.26 19.25 -18.99
C GLN A 478 -18.37 18.31 -18.14
N SER A 479 -18.77 17.03 -18.05
CA SER A 479 -17.97 15.96 -17.41
C SER A 479 -17.18 15.22 -18.47
N VAL A 480 -15.86 15.31 -18.41
CA VAL A 480 -14.93 14.71 -19.37
C VAL A 480 -13.99 13.75 -18.68
N LEU A 481 -13.33 12.86 -19.42
CA LEU A 481 -12.41 11.88 -18.85
C LEU A 481 -10.95 12.33 -18.96
N ALA A 482 -10.23 12.23 -17.85
CA ALA A 482 -8.78 12.31 -17.79
C ALA A 482 -8.19 10.91 -17.69
N VAL A 483 -7.14 10.67 -18.46
CA VAL A 483 -6.30 9.48 -18.40
C VAL A 483 -5.15 9.76 -17.43
N GLN A 484 -4.90 8.83 -16.51
CA GLN A 484 -3.89 9.01 -15.46
C GLN A 484 -2.92 7.84 -15.42
N LEU A 485 -1.63 8.16 -15.23
CA LEU A 485 -0.56 7.23 -14.92
C LEU A 485 0.05 7.60 -13.57
N TYR A 486 0.51 6.60 -12.82
CA TYR A 486 1.17 6.83 -11.54
C TYR A 486 2.23 5.77 -11.25
N ASP A 487 3.22 6.11 -10.44
CA ASP A 487 4.20 5.11 -10.00
C ASP A 487 3.57 4.19 -8.96
N VAL A 488 3.66 2.88 -9.17
CA VAL A 488 3.12 1.87 -8.25
C VAL A 488 3.84 1.87 -6.91
N ILE A 489 5.14 2.20 -6.91
CA ILE A 489 5.95 2.26 -5.69
C ILE A 489 5.49 3.45 -4.84
N SER A 490 5.08 3.17 -3.60
CA SER A 490 4.78 4.24 -2.65
C SER A 490 5.98 5.13 -2.47
N GLY A 491 5.73 6.43 -2.57
CA GLY A 491 6.74 7.44 -2.50
C GLY A 491 7.53 7.62 -3.79
N GLY A 492 7.04 7.10 -4.93
CA GLY A 492 7.44 7.48 -6.28
C GLY A 492 8.88 7.16 -6.70
N ALA A 493 9.03 6.79 -7.96
CA ALA A 493 10.31 6.57 -8.65
C ALA A 493 10.61 7.66 -9.70
N GLY A 494 9.64 8.53 -9.98
CA GLY A 494 9.71 9.60 -10.98
C GLY A 494 9.34 9.16 -12.39
N PHE A 495 8.74 7.98 -12.59
CA PHE A 495 8.44 7.48 -13.94
C PHE A 495 7.25 8.22 -14.55
N ALA A 496 6.11 8.25 -13.86
CA ALA A 496 4.92 8.96 -14.31
C ALA A 496 5.20 10.46 -14.49
N SER A 497 5.84 11.11 -13.52
CA SER A 497 6.16 12.54 -13.59
C SER A 497 7.17 12.92 -14.69
N SER A 498 7.88 11.94 -15.27
CA SER A 498 8.75 12.15 -16.43
C SER A 498 8.01 12.17 -17.77
N ALA A 499 6.75 11.71 -17.82
CA ALA A 499 5.98 11.58 -19.06
C ALA A 499 5.93 12.86 -19.92
N PRO A 500 5.81 14.09 -19.37
CA PRO A 500 5.82 15.31 -20.17
C PRO A 500 7.09 15.50 -21.00
N VAL A 501 8.25 15.05 -20.50
CA VAL A 501 9.55 15.14 -21.22
C VAL A 501 9.57 14.23 -22.45
N HIS A 502 8.76 13.17 -22.42
CA HIS A 502 8.69 12.16 -23.47
C HIS A 502 7.35 12.16 -24.22
N ILE A 503 6.56 13.22 -24.09
CA ILE A 503 5.14 13.25 -24.51
C ILE A 503 4.93 12.85 -25.98
N GLU A 504 5.78 13.32 -26.89
CA GLU A 504 5.70 12.96 -28.32
C GLU A 504 5.94 11.46 -28.55
N ALA A 505 7.02 10.92 -27.96
CA ALA A 505 7.38 9.52 -28.11
C ALA A 505 6.33 8.58 -27.48
N ILE A 506 5.75 8.95 -26.34
CA ILE A 506 4.72 8.12 -25.69
C ILE A 506 3.38 8.16 -26.43
N LEU A 507 3.00 9.28 -27.05
CA LEU A 507 1.78 9.36 -27.86
C LEU A 507 1.91 8.53 -29.15
N GLN A 508 3.06 8.61 -29.84
CA GLN A 508 3.34 7.75 -30.99
C GLN A 508 3.39 6.27 -30.60
N GLY A 509 4.01 5.96 -29.46
CA GLY A 509 4.05 4.62 -28.90
C GLY A 509 2.66 4.08 -28.57
N MET A 510 1.79 4.91 -27.99
CA MET A 510 0.41 4.58 -27.66
C MET A 510 -0.38 4.17 -28.92
N VAL A 511 -0.35 4.98 -29.98
CA VAL A 511 -1.01 4.66 -31.26
C VAL A 511 -0.48 3.35 -31.84
N LYS A 512 0.84 3.14 -31.80
CA LYS A 512 1.47 1.90 -32.27
C LYS A 512 0.95 0.67 -31.51
N GLN A 513 0.74 0.75 -30.20
CA GLN A 513 0.21 -0.37 -29.41
C GLN A 513 -1.22 -0.72 -29.81
N LEU A 514 -2.06 0.27 -30.12
CA LEU A 514 -3.42 0.03 -30.55
C LEU A 514 -3.49 -0.62 -31.96
N GLY A 515 -2.46 -0.43 -32.78
CA GLY A 515 -2.30 -1.00 -34.13
C GLY A 515 -2.04 -2.51 -34.20
N CYS A 516 -2.30 -3.27 -33.12
CA CYS A 516 -2.10 -4.72 -33.08
C CYS A 516 -2.86 -5.44 -34.20
N ARG A 517 -2.25 -6.45 -34.84
CA ARG A 517 -2.89 -7.24 -35.91
C ARG A 517 -3.43 -8.60 -35.45
N HIS A 518 -3.22 -8.95 -34.18
CA HIS A 518 -3.46 -10.29 -33.66
C HIS A 518 -4.77 -10.44 -32.87
N CYS A 519 -5.51 -9.36 -32.63
CA CYS A 519 -6.77 -9.38 -31.88
C CYS A 519 -7.77 -8.33 -32.37
N ASP A 520 -9.05 -8.48 -32.01
CA ASP A 520 -10.08 -7.50 -32.31
C ASP A 520 -10.22 -6.42 -31.23
N THR A 521 -10.17 -6.81 -29.94
CA THR A 521 -10.36 -5.91 -28.80
C THR A 521 -9.05 -5.68 -28.03
N ALA A 522 -8.53 -6.71 -27.36
CA ALA A 522 -7.31 -6.67 -26.56
C ALA A 522 -6.67 -8.08 -26.47
N CYS A 523 -5.34 -8.15 -26.41
CA CYS A 523 -4.61 -9.41 -26.19
C CYS A 523 -3.34 -9.20 -25.36
N SER A 524 -2.67 -10.29 -24.99
CA SER A 524 -1.45 -10.26 -24.18
C SER A 524 -0.25 -9.59 -24.86
N GLU A 525 -0.31 -9.38 -26.18
CA GLU A 525 0.74 -8.70 -26.92
C GLU A 525 0.57 -7.17 -26.93
N CYS A 526 -0.65 -6.66 -26.77
CA CYS A 526 -0.96 -5.24 -26.96
C CYS A 526 -1.52 -4.51 -25.74
N LEU A 527 -2.41 -5.11 -24.94
CA LEU A 527 -3.13 -4.37 -23.88
C LEU A 527 -3.29 -5.19 -22.59
N LEU A 528 -3.31 -6.52 -22.68
CA LEU A 528 -3.54 -7.40 -21.53
C LEU A 528 -2.23 -7.80 -20.85
N ASP A 529 -2.14 -7.58 -19.55
CA ASP A 529 -1.14 -8.15 -18.67
C ASP A 529 -1.78 -8.61 -17.35
N SER A 530 -0.97 -9.07 -16.39
CA SER A 530 -1.47 -9.55 -15.09
C SER A 530 -2.20 -8.47 -14.30
N GLN A 531 -1.89 -7.20 -14.53
CA GLN A 531 -2.51 -6.06 -13.89
C GLN A 531 -3.69 -5.50 -14.69
N THR A 532 -3.72 -5.61 -16.03
CA THR A 532 -4.83 -5.03 -16.83
C THR A 532 -5.97 -6.00 -17.13
N ARG A 533 -5.77 -7.30 -16.92
CA ARG A 533 -6.78 -8.35 -17.19
C ARG A 533 -8.13 -8.17 -16.48
N HIS A 534 -8.18 -7.42 -15.39
CA HIS A 534 -9.43 -7.19 -14.66
C HIS A 534 -10.33 -6.18 -15.36
N ASP A 535 -9.77 -5.33 -16.22
CA ASP A 535 -10.50 -4.35 -17.02
C ASP A 535 -10.74 -4.86 -18.45
N HIS A 536 -10.60 -6.16 -18.73
CA HIS A 536 -10.65 -6.68 -20.11
C HIS A 536 -11.95 -6.30 -20.87
N ASP A 537 -13.08 -6.20 -20.15
CA ASP A 537 -14.38 -5.79 -20.69
C ASP A 537 -14.43 -4.30 -21.08
N LEU A 538 -13.46 -3.50 -20.61
CA LEU A 538 -13.35 -2.06 -20.88
C LEU A 538 -12.23 -1.72 -21.88
N LEU A 539 -11.63 -2.74 -22.53
CA LEU A 539 -10.50 -2.56 -23.44
C LEU A 539 -10.89 -2.90 -24.88
N ASP A 540 -10.88 -1.90 -25.76
CA ASP A 540 -11.09 -2.08 -27.19
C ASP A 540 -10.17 -1.16 -27.99
N ARG A 541 -9.13 -1.76 -28.59
CA ARG A 541 -8.13 -1.05 -29.37
C ARG A 541 -8.69 -0.39 -30.63
N LYS A 542 -9.71 -0.99 -31.27
CA LYS A 542 -10.26 -0.48 -32.54
C LYS A 542 -11.14 0.73 -32.28
N VAL A 543 -11.95 0.69 -31.23
CA VAL A 543 -12.76 1.84 -30.79
C VAL A 543 -11.85 3.00 -30.39
N ALA A 544 -10.77 2.74 -29.63
CA ALA A 544 -9.81 3.78 -29.27
C ALA A 544 -9.08 4.37 -30.49
N LEU A 545 -8.65 3.56 -31.47
CA LEU A 545 -8.06 4.05 -32.72
C LEU A 545 -9.05 4.88 -33.53
N ALA A 546 -10.28 4.42 -33.69
CA ALA A 546 -11.31 5.15 -34.41
C ALA A 546 -11.60 6.51 -33.77
N TRP A 547 -11.54 6.60 -32.43
CA TRP A 547 -11.71 7.86 -31.72
C TRP A 547 -10.53 8.83 -31.93
N LEU A 548 -9.30 8.33 -31.96
CA LEU A 548 -8.12 9.16 -32.28
C LEU A 548 -8.16 9.66 -33.74
N GLY A 549 -8.71 8.84 -34.64
CA GLY A 549 -8.75 9.06 -36.08
C GLY A 549 -7.36 8.96 -36.73
N ASP A 550 -7.25 9.52 -37.94
CA ASP A 550 -6.05 9.39 -38.81
C ASP A 550 -4.82 10.19 -38.33
#